data_AF-A0A8H7LAA4-F1
#
_entry.id   AF-A0A8H7LAA4-F1
#
_cell.length_a   1.000
_cell.length_b   1.000
_cell.length_c   1.000
_cell.angle_alpha   90.00
_cell.angle_beta   90.00
_cell.angle_gamma   90.00
#
_symmetry.space_group_name_H-M   'P 1'
#
loop_
_entity.id
_entity.type
_entity.pdbx_description
1 polymer ?
#
loop_
_entity_poly.entity_id
_entity_poly.type
_entity_poly.pdbx_seq_one_letter_code
_entity_poly.pdbx_strand_id
1 'polypeptide(L)'
;MFYEYPQDESTYAIEDQFFLGSSGILVRPVTEEGTDEVSVYIPPGEVFYDYANGNFGNHPKLSQNGVIEKEVALADIPIFVRGGSIFAKKDRYRRSTRLMRNDPYSLVVAFGKHNSANGKLYIDDGESYGYTQGKYVEVSFEAKEGHLITGVSATGDNNYADSLSGIKVERITVVGSSVKDAENIIIAQNGRKWESDFKIRGDVLEVLNPGINIVDEWSVSISGPGQDLHDEL
;
A
#
# COMPACT_ATOMS: atom_id res chain seq x y z
N MET A 1 2.88 -7.45 18.79
CA MET A 1 1.57 -7.91 18.27
C MET A 1 0.38 -7.42 19.10
N PHE A 2 0.39 -7.60 20.43
CA PHE A 2 -0.71 -7.21 21.34
C PHE A 2 -1.24 -5.77 21.19
N TYR A 3 -0.42 -4.82 20.72
CA TYR A 3 -0.86 -3.45 20.50
C TYR A 3 -1.92 -3.34 19.38
N GLU A 4 -1.73 -4.09 18.29
CA GLU A 4 -2.65 -4.10 17.15
C GLU A 4 -3.85 -5.03 17.38
N TYR A 5 -3.66 -6.10 18.16
CA TYR A 5 -4.68 -7.11 18.45
C TYR A 5 -4.86 -7.31 19.97
N PRO A 6 -5.32 -6.28 20.71
CA PRO A 6 -5.36 -6.32 22.18
C PRO A 6 -6.40 -7.27 22.76
N GLN A 7 -7.31 -7.82 21.93
CA GLN A 7 -8.31 -8.79 22.36
C GLN A 7 -7.89 -10.24 22.08
N ASP A 8 -6.72 -10.45 21.47
CA ASP A 8 -6.19 -11.76 21.15
C ASP A 8 -5.03 -12.10 22.09
N GLU A 9 -5.33 -12.84 23.15
CA GLU A 9 -4.36 -13.22 24.18
C GLU A 9 -3.16 -13.99 23.61
N SER A 10 -3.34 -14.68 22.48
CA SER A 10 -2.27 -15.40 21.77
C SER A 10 -1.13 -14.46 21.37
N THR A 11 -1.41 -13.17 21.23
CA THR A 11 -0.45 -12.15 20.76
C THR A 11 0.41 -11.54 21.86
N TYR A 12 0.12 -11.85 23.14
CA TYR A 12 0.75 -11.17 24.28
C TYR A 12 2.21 -11.57 24.47
N ALA A 13 2.53 -12.84 24.21
CA ALA A 13 3.89 -13.38 24.33
C ALA A 13 4.69 -13.30 23.02
N ILE A 14 4.09 -12.82 21.93
CA ILE A 14 4.75 -12.78 20.62
C ILE A 14 5.69 -11.56 20.55
N GLU A 15 6.99 -11.84 20.48
CA GLU A 15 8.08 -10.86 20.47
C GLU A 15 8.98 -10.94 19.22
N ASP A 16 8.76 -11.92 18.36
CA ASP A 16 9.56 -12.22 17.16
C ASP A 16 8.94 -11.68 15.85
N GLN A 17 7.70 -11.19 15.90
CA GLN A 17 7.03 -10.49 14.80
C GLN A 17 6.32 -9.21 15.24
N PHE A 18 6.20 -8.27 14.32
CA PHE A 18 5.67 -6.94 14.60
C PHE A 18 5.03 -6.28 13.39
N PHE A 19 4.08 -5.38 13.65
CA PHE A 19 3.54 -4.47 12.65
C PHE A 19 4.39 -3.22 12.52
N LEU A 20 4.59 -2.75 11.29
CA LEU A 20 5.32 -1.52 11.00
C LEU A 20 4.36 -0.33 10.93
N GLY A 21 4.19 0.36 12.07
CA GLY A 21 3.30 1.52 12.17
C GLY A 21 1.89 1.21 11.68
N SER A 22 1.24 2.18 11.03
CA SER A 22 -0.12 2.03 10.50
C SER A 22 -0.19 1.42 9.09
N SER A 23 0.92 0.89 8.55
CA SER A 23 0.99 0.43 7.16
C SER A 23 0.27 -0.90 6.91
N GLY A 24 -0.06 -1.64 7.98
CA GLY A 24 -0.55 -3.01 7.89
C GLY A 24 0.53 -4.04 7.51
N ILE A 25 1.79 -3.62 7.39
CA ILE A 25 2.92 -4.53 7.15
C ILE A 25 3.25 -5.27 8.43
N LEU A 26 3.19 -6.60 8.39
CA LEU A 26 3.64 -7.52 9.42
C LEU A 26 4.98 -8.13 8.99
N VAL A 27 5.98 -8.09 9.86
CA VAL A 27 7.33 -8.60 9.59
C VAL A 27 7.67 -9.72 10.59
N ARG A 28 8.21 -10.84 10.09
CA ARG A 28 8.83 -11.92 10.90
C ARG A 28 10.26 -12.14 10.41
N PRO A 29 11.26 -11.43 10.95
CA PRO A 29 12.66 -11.66 10.56
C PRO A 29 13.12 -13.08 10.90
N VAL A 30 14.03 -13.64 10.09
CA VAL A 30 14.70 -14.91 10.39
C VAL A 30 15.86 -14.62 11.35
N THR A 31 15.83 -15.22 12.54
CA THR A 31 16.79 -14.97 13.63
C THR A 31 17.50 -16.24 14.10
N GLU A 32 17.21 -17.37 13.48
CA GLU A 32 17.74 -18.69 13.83
C GLU A 32 18.76 -19.14 12.78
N GLU A 33 19.87 -19.70 13.25
CA GLU A 33 20.95 -20.15 12.37
C GLU A 33 20.53 -21.38 11.58
N GLY A 34 20.70 -21.32 10.26
CA GLY A 34 20.54 -22.47 9.37
C GLY A 34 19.09 -22.95 9.16
N THR A 35 18.09 -22.19 9.59
CA THR A 35 16.68 -22.53 9.35
C THR A 35 16.28 -22.25 7.90
N ASP A 36 15.42 -23.11 7.37
CA ASP A 36 14.73 -22.98 6.09
C ASP A 36 13.24 -22.67 6.25
N GLU A 37 12.78 -22.49 7.49
CA GLU A 37 11.37 -22.22 7.83
C GLU A 37 11.26 -21.30 9.05
N VAL A 38 10.20 -20.48 9.09
CA VAL A 38 9.82 -19.71 10.29
C VAL A 38 8.33 -19.83 10.55
N SER A 39 7.98 -19.97 11.83
CA SER A 39 6.59 -19.92 12.28
C SER A 39 6.12 -18.47 12.41
N VAL A 40 5.00 -18.15 11.77
CA VAL A 40 4.38 -16.82 11.76
C VAL A 40 2.96 -16.94 12.28
N TYR A 41 2.61 -16.14 13.27
CA TYR A 41 1.24 -15.98 13.73
C TYR A 41 0.48 -14.98 12.86
N ILE A 42 -0.56 -15.43 12.16
CA ILE A 42 -1.49 -14.61 11.38
C ILE A 42 -2.75 -14.38 12.21
N PRO A 43 -3.01 -13.14 12.70
CA PRO A 43 -4.17 -12.86 13.52
C PRO A 43 -5.49 -13.17 12.78
N PRO A 44 -6.51 -13.70 13.47
CA PRO A 44 -7.80 -13.96 12.86
C PRO A 44 -8.54 -12.67 12.52
N GLY A 45 -9.55 -12.80 11.68
CA GLY A 45 -10.49 -11.72 11.41
C GLY A 45 -10.06 -10.76 10.31
N GLU A 46 -8.86 -10.80 9.77
CA GLU A 46 -8.52 -10.03 8.56
C GLU A 46 -7.94 -10.94 7.47
N VAL A 47 -7.91 -10.43 6.25
CA VAL A 47 -7.19 -11.08 5.15
C VAL A 47 -5.72 -10.69 5.26
N PHE A 48 -4.80 -11.63 5.01
CA PHE A 48 -3.38 -11.34 4.89
C PHE A 48 -2.85 -11.78 3.52
N TYR A 49 -1.86 -11.05 3.04
CA TYR A 49 -1.20 -11.28 1.77
C TYR A 49 0.29 -11.48 1.98
N ASP A 50 0.85 -12.57 1.46
CA ASP A 50 2.29 -12.79 1.39
C ASP A 50 2.94 -11.74 0.48
N TYR A 51 3.83 -10.96 1.06
CA TYR A 51 4.56 -9.86 0.43
C TYR A 51 6.08 -10.05 0.57
N ALA A 52 6.53 -11.31 0.47
CA ALA A 52 7.93 -11.69 0.59
C ALA A 52 8.84 -10.79 -0.24
N ASN A 53 9.93 -10.32 0.38
CA ASN A 53 10.93 -9.46 -0.26
C ASN A 53 10.34 -8.19 -0.92
N GLY A 54 9.22 -7.69 -0.39
CA GLY A 54 8.57 -6.49 -0.90
C GLY A 54 7.81 -6.69 -2.22
N ASN A 55 7.40 -7.91 -2.54
CA ASN A 55 6.68 -8.23 -3.78
C ASN A 55 5.55 -9.24 -3.54
N PHE A 56 4.45 -9.09 -4.28
CA PHE A 56 3.39 -10.11 -4.31
C PHE A 56 3.69 -11.17 -5.36
N GLY A 57 3.49 -12.44 -4.97
CA GLY A 57 3.35 -13.55 -5.92
C GLY A 57 2.03 -13.47 -6.69
N ASN A 58 1.73 -14.48 -7.51
CA ASN A 58 0.49 -14.50 -8.31
C ASN A 58 -0.76 -14.71 -7.44
N HIS A 59 -0.66 -15.48 -6.36
CA HIS A 59 -1.76 -15.76 -5.43
C HIS A 59 -1.28 -15.50 -4.00
N PRO A 60 -1.09 -14.23 -3.63
CA PRO A 60 -0.46 -13.87 -2.36
C PRO A 60 -1.41 -14.05 -1.16
N LYS A 61 -2.72 -14.20 -1.36
CA LYS A 61 -3.68 -14.34 -0.26
C LYS A 61 -3.38 -15.59 0.56
N LEU A 62 -3.19 -15.43 1.87
CA LEU A 62 -3.04 -16.55 2.79
C LEU A 62 -4.37 -17.29 2.96
N SER A 63 -4.29 -18.63 3.01
CA SER A 63 -5.46 -19.52 3.08
C SER A 63 -5.96 -19.78 4.50
N GLN A 64 -5.15 -19.46 5.51
CA GLN A 64 -5.43 -19.76 6.91
C GLN A 64 -4.88 -18.67 7.84
N ASN A 65 -5.50 -18.59 9.02
CA ASN A 65 -5.06 -17.78 10.15
C ASN A 65 -4.43 -18.68 11.23
N GLY A 66 -3.89 -18.09 12.29
CA GLY A 66 -3.15 -18.79 13.33
C GLY A 66 -1.67 -18.93 12.96
N VAL A 67 -0.99 -19.89 13.57
CA VAL A 67 0.42 -20.15 13.25
C VAL A 67 0.49 -20.83 11.88
N ILE A 68 1.25 -20.23 10.97
CA ILE A 68 1.60 -20.80 9.68
C ILE A 68 3.11 -20.96 9.61
N GLU A 69 3.56 -22.00 8.91
CA GLU A 69 4.96 -22.15 8.58
C GLU A 69 5.27 -21.50 7.24
N LYS A 70 6.36 -20.72 7.20
CA LYS A 70 6.81 -20.00 6.01
C LYS A 70 8.21 -20.45 5.65
N GLU A 71 8.35 -21.11 4.50
CA GLU A 71 9.65 -21.41 3.90
C GLU A 71 10.44 -20.12 3.63
N VAL A 72 11.74 -20.15 3.94
CA VAL A 72 12.67 -19.04 3.79
C VAL A 72 14.02 -19.52 3.27
N ALA A 73 14.56 -18.78 2.30
CA ALA A 73 15.97 -18.85 1.93
C ALA A 73 16.78 -17.75 2.64
N LEU A 74 18.12 -17.85 2.55
CA LEU A 74 19.03 -16.87 3.17
C LEU A 74 18.74 -15.41 2.79
N ALA A 75 18.23 -15.16 1.58
CA ALA A 75 17.94 -13.82 1.09
C ALA A 75 16.50 -13.37 1.40
N ASP A 76 15.66 -14.24 1.95
CA ASP A 76 14.24 -13.95 2.14
C ASP A 76 13.98 -13.12 3.38
N ILE A 77 13.08 -12.16 3.23
CA ILE A 77 12.51 -11.39 4.32
C ILE A 77 11.01 -11.69 4.37
N PRO A 78 10.54 -12.44 5.38
CA PRO A 78 9.12 -12.72 5.58
C PRO A 78 8.36 -11.44 5.92
N ILE A 79 7.55 -10.99 4.97
CA ILE A 79 6.73 -9.80 5.08
C ILE A 79 5.32 -10.17 4.61
N PHE A 80 4.33 -9.72 5.37
CA PHE A 80 2.92 -9.90 5.06
C PHE A 80 2.21 -8.56 5.11
N VAL A 81 1.18 -8.39 4.30
CA VAL A 81 0.35 -7.19 4.29
C VAL A 81 -1.05 -7.55 4.75
N ARG A 82 -1.51 -6.90 5.82
CA ARG A 82 -2.90 -6.97 6.29
C ARG A 82 -3.78 -6.28 5.25
N GLY A 83 -4.79 -6.98 4.76
CA GLY A 83 -5.86 -6.40 3.95
C GLY A 83 -6.56 -5.27 4.70
N GLY A 84 -7.08 -4.30 3.96
CA GLY A 84 -7.59 -3.05 4.53
C GLY A 84 -6.55 -1.94 4.57
N SER A 85 -5.34 -2.17 4.05
CA SER A 85 -4.21 -1.26 4.18
C SER A 85 -3.75 -0.71 2.84
N ILE A 86 -3.40 0.58 2.82
CA ILE A 86 -2.73 1.27 1.72
C ILE A 86 -1.44 1.87 2.26
N PHE A 87 -0.33 1.68 1.56
CA PHE A 87 0.93 2.34 1.92
C PHE A 87 1.70 2.79 0.68
N ALA A 88 2.48 3.86 0.86
CA ALA A 88 3.34 4.41 -0.18
C ALA A 88 4.79 3.95 0.05
N LYS A 89 5.51 3.69 -1.05
CA LYS A 89 6.94 3.41 -1.07
C LYS A 89 7.61 4.15 -2.23
N LYS A 90 8.94 4.20 -2.24
CA LYS A 90 9.72 4.70 -3.38
C LYS A 90 10.58 3.57 -3.92
N ASP A 91 10.32 3.20 -5.17
CA ASP A 91 10.99 2.04 -5.81
C ASP A 91 12.31 2.42 -6.49
N ARG A 92 12.55 3.72 -6.68
CA ARG A 92 13.81 4.24 -7.17
C ARG A 92 14.82 4.29 -6.04
N TYR A 93 15.59 3.22 -5.88
CA TYR A 93 16.70 3.19 -4.93
C TYR A 93 17.76 4.24 -5.31
N ARG A 94 18.10 5.11 -4.36
CA ARG A 94 19.18 6.10 -4.49
C ARG A 94 20.24 5.86 -3.42
N ARG A 95 21.35 6.59 -3.52
CA ARG A 95 22.47 6.51 -2.56
C ARG A 95 22.16 7.14 -1.19
N SER A 96 21.08 7.92 -1.08
CA SER A 96 20.62 8.52 0.18
C SER A 96 19.16 8.95 0.08
N THR A 97 18.49 9.09 1.22
CA THR A 97 17.11 9.61 1.32
C THR A 97 16.98 11.03 0.75
N ARG A 98 18.00 11.87 0.91
CA ARG A 98 18.03 13.23 0.32
C ARG A 98 17.91 13.21 -1.21
N LEU A 99 18.52 12.22 -1.87
CA LEU A 99 18.38 12.03 -3.32
C LEU A 99 17.03 11.42 -3.72
N MET A 100 16.33 10.77 -2.79
CA MET A 100 14.99 10.21 -3.02
C MET A 100 13.89 11.25 -2.83
N ARG A 101 14.18 12.42 -2.24
CA ARG A 101 13.18 13.42 -1.83
C ARG A 101 12.13 13.69 -2.92
N ASN A 102 12.57 13.90 -4.15
CA ASN A 102 11.71 14.24 -5.29
C ASN A 102 11.41 13.05 -6.23
N ASP A 103 11.80 11.83 -5.86
CA ASP A 103 11.42 10.64 -6.63
C ASP A 103 9.91 10.37 -6.50
N PRO A 104 9.29 9.76 -7.53
CA PRO A 104 7.89 9.37 -7.48
C PRO A 104 7.62 8.30 -6.41
N TYR A 105 6.36 8.20 -6.03
CA TYR A 105 5.84 7.15 -5.15
C TYR A 105 5.25 6.00 -5.96
N SER A 106 5.30 4.82 -5.36
CA SER A 106 4.48 3.66 -5.71
C SER A 106 3.53 3.39 -4.56
N LEU A 107 2.26 3.10 -4.87
CA LEU A 107 1.25 2.75 -3.87
C LEU A 107 1.01 1.25 -3.87
N VAL A 108 0.86 0.67 -2.69
CA VAL A 108 0.39 -0.70 -2.50
C VAL A 108 -0.97 -0.64 -1.84
N VAL A 109 -1.98 -1.26 -2.47
CA VAL A 109 -3.36 -1.32 -2.02
C VAL A 109 -3.73 -2.77 -1.78
N ALA A 110 -3.91 -3.16 -0.52
CA ALA A 110 -4.34 -4.50 -0.16
C ALA A 110 -5.80 -4.46 0.28
N PHE A 111 -6.72 -4.94 -0.57
CA PHE A 111 -8.14 -4.98 -0.22
C PHE A 111 -8.40 -5.91 0.95
N GLY A 112 -9.13 -5.43 1.95
CA GLY A 112 -9.50 -6.23 3.12
C GLY A 112 -10.91 -6.79 3.00
N LYS A 113 -11.57 -6.93 4.14
CA LYS A 113 -13.01 -7.12 4.22
C LYS A 113 -13.75 -6.02 3.47
N HIS A 114 -14.91 -6.36 2.91
CA HIS A 114 -15.76 -5.43 2.13
C HIS A 114 -15.04 -4.77 0.94
N ASN A 115 -13.92 -5.34 0.48
CA ASN A 115 -13.07 -4.79 -0.57
C ASN A 115 -12.72 -3.31 -0.33
N SER A 116 -12.42 -2.95 0.91
CA SER A 116 -11.95 -1.62 1.28
C SER A 116 -10.51 -1.64 1.76
N ALA A 117 -9.86 -0.48 1.69
CA ALA A 117 -8.56 -0.24 2.27
C ALA A 117 -8.35 1.25 2.58
N ASN A 118 -7.48 1.58 3.52
CA ASN A 118 -7.11 2.96 3.80
C ASN A 118 -5.64 3.09 4.18
N GLY A 119 -5.11 4.31 4.08
CA GLY A 119 -3.73 4.59 4.41
C GLY A 119 -3.43 6.07 4.44
N LYS A 120 -2.22 6.42 4.86
CA LYS A 120 -1.76 7.81 4.90
C LYS A 120 -0.31 7.92 4.45
N LEU A 121 0.03 9.07 3.87
CA LEU A 121 1.39 9.48 3.56
C LEU A 121 1.61 10.90 4.08
N TYR A 122 2.64 11.07 4.91
CA TYR A 122 3.07 12.37 5.40
C TYR A 122 4.36 12.79 4.68
N ILE A 123 4.41 14.04 4.22
CA ILE A 123 5.57 14.61 3.51
C ILE A 123 5.88 15.99 4.09
N ASP A 124 7.08 16.17 4.62
CA ASP A 124 7.64 17.47 5.00
C ASP A 124 9.07 17.63 4.44
N ASP A 125 9.77 18.69 4.87
CA ASP A 125 11.16 18.89 4.47
C ASP A 125 12.15 17.98 5.23
N GLY A 126 11.74 17.25 6.26
CA GLY A 126 12.57 16.33 7.05
C GLY A 126 13.80 16.97 7.71
N GLU A 127 13.92 18.29 7.73
CA GLU A 127 15.13 19.00 8.19
C GLU A 127 14.79 20.18 9.12
N SER A 128 13.67 20.88 8.90
CA SER A 128 13.30 22.09 9.63
C SER A 128 12.04 21.91 10.49
N TYR A 129 11.73 22.93 11.31
CA TYR A 129 10.47 23.00 12.05
C TYR A 129 9.31 23.58 11.21
N GLY A 130 9.44 23.63 9.88
CA GLY A 130 8.42 24.17 8.98
C GLY A 130 7.05 23.52 9.15
N TYR A 131 7.01 22.24 9.53
CA TYR A 131 5.77 21.52 9.82
C TYR A 131 4.93 22.18 10.91
N THR A 132 5.55 22.86 11.90
CA THR A 132 4.84 23.60 12.96
C THR A 132 4.06 24.81 12.44
N GLN A 133 4.39 25.25 11.22
CA GLN A 133 3.74 26.34 10.51
C GLN A 133 2.89 25.82 9.34
N GLY A 134 2.63 24.51 9.26
CA GLY A 134 1.82 23.92 8.21
C GLY A 134 2.57 23.52 6.93
N LYS A 135 3.91 23.62 6.89
CA LYS A 135 4.73 23.22 5.73
C LYS A 135 4.92 21.70 5.66
N TYR A 136 3.83 21.01 5.41
CA TYR A 136 3.77 19.57 5.17
C TYR A 136 2.56 19.27 4.28
N VAL A 137 2.55 18.08 3.68
CA VAL A 137 1.38 17.51 3.01
C VAL A 137 1.08 16.16 3.65
N GLU A 138 -0.14 15.98 4.13
CA GLU A 138 -0.67 14.67 4.51
C GLU A 138 -1.67 14.23 3.42
N VAL A 139 -1.40 13.09 2.78
CA VAL A 139 -2.31 12.48 1.81
C VAL A 139 -3.01 11.32 2.48
N SER A 140 -4.34 11.36 2.55
CA SER A 140 -5.17 10.25 2.98
C SER A 140 -5.62 9.44 1.76
N PHE A 141 -5.39 8.13 1.79
CA PHE A 141 -5.82 7.21 0.76
C PHE A 141 -7.02 6.41 1.24
N GLU A 142 -7.97 6.21 0.35
CA GLU A 142 -9.13 5.36 0.59
C GLU A 142 -9.40 4.50 -0.64
N ALA A 143 -9.73 3.23 -0.43
CA ALA A 143 -10.22 2.36 -1.47
C ALA A 143 -11.55 1.74 -1.04
N LYS A 144 -12.52 1.70 -1.95
CA LYS A 144 -13.90 1.25 -1.69
C LYS A 144 -14.36 0.30 -2.77
N GLU A 145 -15.22 -0.62 -2.34
CA GLU A 145 -16.03 -1.47 -3.21
C GLU A 145 -15.21 -2.28 -4.23
N GLY A 146 -13.91 -2.46 -3.97
CA GLY A 146 -12.98 -3.21 -4.81
C GLY A 146 -12.57 -2.55 -6.11
N HIS A 147 -13.03 -1.32 -6.39
CA HIS A 147 -12.86 -0.70 -7.69
C HIS A 147 -12.47 0.79 -7.67
N LEU A 148 -12.75 1.52 -6.59
CA LEU A 148 -12.41 2.94 -6.49
C LEU A 148 -11.27 3.15 -5.49
N ILE A 149 -10.22 3.88 -5.89
CA ILE A 149 -9.11 4.29 -5.04
C ILE A 149 -8.99 5.82 -5.13
N THR A 150 -8.88 6.51 -4.01
CA THR A 150 -8.78 7.98 -3.96
C THR A 150 -7.59 8.42 -3.12
N GLY A 151 -7.07 9.60 -3.43
CA GLY A 151 -6.10 10.33 -2.62
C GLY A 151 -6.59 11.76 -2.38
N VAL A 152 -6.64 12.16 -1.11
CA VAL A 152 -7.06 13.51 -0.70
C VAL A 152 -5.97 14.10 0.19
N SER A 153 -5.52 15.30 -0.17
CA SER A 153 -4.41 15.97 0.52
C SER A 153 -4.88 17.04 1.49
N ALA A 154 -4.19 17.16 2.62
CA ALA A 154 -4.31 18.24 3.57
C ALA A 154 -2.95 18.91 3.77
N THR A 155 -2.93 20.25 3.73
CA THR A 155 -1.73 21.07 3.96
C THR A 155 -2.12 22.33 4.73
N GLY A 156 -1.17 22.86 5.51
CA GLY A 156 -1.29 24.20 6.11
C GLY A 156 -0.63 25.31 5.29
N ASP A 157 0.11 24.97 4.23
CA ASP A 157 0.81 25.90 3.34
C ASP A 157 0.70 25.43 1.88
N ASN A 158 -0.09 26.15 1.08
CA ASN A 158 -0.29 25.84 -0.33
C ASN A 158 0.98 26.02 -1.15
N ASN A 159 1.87 26.96 -0.81
CA ASN A 159 3.12 27.14 -1.55
C ASN A 159 4.05 25.94 -1.34
N TYR A 160 4.02 25.35 -0.13
CA TYR A 160 4.74 24.13 0.15
C TYR A 160 4.18 22.96 -0.68
N ALA A 161 2.86 22.78 -0.72
CA ALA A 161 2.22 21.77 -1.56
C ALA A 161 2.56 21.95 -3.06
N ASP A 162 2.49 23.18 -3.58
CA ASP A 162 2.83 23.51 -4.96
C ASP A 162 4.28 23.14 -5.29
N SER A 163 5.20 23.30 -4.34
CA SER A 163 6.61 22.90 -4.50
C SER A 163 6.80 21.39 -4.72
N LEU A 164 5.83 20.57 -4.32
CA LEU A 164 5.83 19.12 -4.45
C LEU A 164 5.04 18.62 -5.68
N SER A 165 4.42 19.50 -6.47
CA SER A 165 3.58 19.14 -7.63
C SER A 165 4.27 18.29 -8.73
N GLY A 166 5.61 18.30 -8.73
CA GLY A 166 6.43 17.45 -9.58
C GLY A 166 6.51 15.99 -9.14
N ILE A 167 6.14 15.67 -7.88
CA ILE A 167 6.18 14.31 -7.35
C ILE A 167 4.94 13.55 -7.84
N LYS A 168 5.17 12.44 -8.54
CA LYS A 168 4.11 11.63 -9.14
C LYS A 168 3.89 10.30 -8.43
N VAL A 169 2.72 9.71 -8.65
CA VAL A 169 2.53 8.27 -8.49
C VAL A 169 2.92 7.59 -9.81
N GLU A 170 3.95 6.75 -9.78
CA GLU A 170 4.42 6.03 -10.97
C GLU A 170 3.90 4.59 -11.06
N ARG A 171 3.34 4.06 -9.96
CA ARG A 171 2.82 2.69 -9.91
C ARG A 171 1.76 2.56 -8.83
N ILE A 172 0.71 1.79 -9.09
CA ILE A 172 -0.23 1.32 -8.08
C ILE A 172 -0.32 -0.20 -8.19
N THR A 173 0.05 -0.90 -7.13
CA THR A 173 -0.09 -2.36 -7.04
C THR A 173 -1.28 -2.66 -6.15
N VAL A 174 -2.29 -3.31 -6.72
CA VAL A 174 -3.54 -3.66 -6.04
C VAL A 174 -3.61 -5.18 -5.90
N VAL A 175 -3.91 -5.66 -4.69
CA VAL A 175 -4.09 -7.09 -4.42
C VAL A 175 -5.47 -7.34 -3.82
N GLY A 176 -6.17 -8.34 -4.33
CA GLY A 176 -7.53 -8.68 -3.93
C GLY A 176 -8.27 -9.46 -5.02
N SER A 177 -9.36 -10.16 -4.66
CA SER A 177 -10.12 -10.93 -5.66
C SER A 177 -10.88 -10.06 -6.66
N SER A 178 -11.14 -8.79 -6.33
CA SER A 178 -11.91 -7.87 -7.19
C SER A 178 -11.17 -7.41 -8.43
N VAL A 179 -9.84 -7.58 -8.50
CA VAL A 179 -9.02 -6.98 -9.57
C VAL A 179 -8.63 -7.94 -10.69
N LYS A 180 -9.04 -9.21 -10.62
CA LYS A 180 -8.66 -10.24 -11.61
C LYS A 180 -9.29 -10.01 -12.98
N ASP A 181 -10.45 -9.38 -12.98
CA ASP A 181 -11.27 -9.14 -14.17
C ASP A 181 -11.24 -7.68 -14.60
N ALA A 182 -10.23 -6.90 -14.18
CA ALA A 182 -10.13 -5.50 -14.58
C ALA A 182 -9.93 -5.38 -16.10
N GLU A 183 -10.76 -4.55 -16.75
CA GLU A 183 -10.74 -4.30 -18.19
C GLU A 183 -10.21 -2.90 -18.53
N ASN A 184 -10.49 -1.90 -17.68
CA ASN A 184 -10.00 -0.53 -17.86
C ASN A 184 -9.63 0.12 -16.53
N ILE A 185 -8.69 1.07 -16.59
CA ILE A 185 -8.24 1.88 -15.46
C ILE A 185 -8.36 3.34 -15.84
N ILE A 186 -9.31 4.04 -15.22
CA ILE A 186 -9.56 5.46 -15.46
C ILE A 186 -9.04 6.26 -14.27
N ILE A 187 -8.19 7.24 -14.54
CA ILE A 187 -7.72 8.20 -13.56
C ILE A 187 -8.48 9.50 -13.73
N ALA A 188 -8.91 10.12 -12.63
CA ALA A 188 -9.44 11.47 -12.61
C ALA A 188 -8.61 12.37 -11.67
N GLN A 189 -8.22 13.55 -12.14
CA GLN A 189 -7.52 14.57 -11.34
C GLN A 189 -7.73 15.94 -11.98
N ASN A 190 -8.01 16.96 -11.16
CA ASN A 190 -8.15 18.36 -11.62
C ASN A 190 -9.09 18.53 -12.83
N GLY A 191 -10.23 17.81 -12.83
CA GLY A 191 -11.24 17.87 -13.90
C GLY A 191 -10.85 17.16 -15.21
N ARG A 192 -9.71 16.46 -15.24
CA ARG A 192 -9.28 15.64 -16.39
C ARG A 192 -9.48 14.17 -16.08
N LYS A 193 -9.86 13.39 -17.08
CA LYS A 193 -9.92 11.93 -17.04
C LYS A 193 -9.00 11.34 -18.12
N TRP A 194 -8.28 10.27 -17.80
CA TRP A 194 -7.44 9.55 -18.77
C TRP A 194 -7.29 8.08 -18.39
N GLU A 195 -6.95 7.24 -19.37
CA GLU A 195 -6.68 5.82 -19.15
C GLU A 195 -5.21 5.57 -18.82
N SER A 196 -4.94 4.50 -18.06
CA SER A 196 -3.59 4.01 -17.80
C SER A 196 -3.45 2.56 -18.18
N ASP A 197 -2.28 2.22 -18.72
CA ASP A 197 -1.89 0.84 -18.93
C ASP A 197 -1.83 0.10 -17.59
N PHE A 198 -2.14 -1.20 -17.63
CA PHE A 198 -2.04 -2.07 -16.46
C PHE A 198 -1.64 -3.49 -16.84
N LYS A 199 -1.24 -4.26 -15.83
CA LYS A 199 -0.94 -5.69 -15.93
C LYS A 199 -1.65 -6.45 -14.83
N ILE A 200 -2.12 -7.64 -15.14
CA ILE A 200 -2.68 -8.58 -14.15
C ILE A 200 -1.78 -9.81 -14.10
N ARG A 201 -1.40 -10.23 -12.89
CA ARG A 201 -0.74 -11.52 -12.63
C ARG A 201 -1.46 -12.23 -11.49
N GLY A 202 -2.31 -13.19 -11.83
CA GLY A 202 -3.16 -13.87 -10.86
C GLY A 202 -4.09 -12.88 -10.17
N ASP A 203 -3.84 -12.61 -8.90
CA ASP A 203 -4.67 -11.80 -8.00
C ASP A 203 -4.08 -10.41 -7.75
N VAL A 204 -3.10 -10.01 -8.57
CA VAL A 204 -2.36 -8.76 -8.46
C VAL A 204 -2.53 -7.95 -9.74
N LEU A 205 -3.07 -6.75 -9.59
CA LEU A 205 -3.17 -5.73 -10.62
C LEU A 205 -2.07 -4.69 -10.42
N GLU A 206 -1.40 -4.31 -11.49
CA GLU A 206 -0.36 -3.28 -11.49
C GLU A 206 -0.69 -2.21 -12.51
N VAL A 207 -1.07 -1.02 -12.03
CA VAL A 207 -1.30 0.18 -12.85
C VAL A 207 0.06 0.84 -13.12
N LEU A 208 0.36 1.09 -14.39
CA LEU A 208 1.66 1.52 -14.87
C LEU A 208 1.67 3.00 -15.24
N ASN A 209 2.51 3.79 -14.57
CA ASN A 209 2.71 5.22 -14.84
C ASN A 209 1.40 6.02 -14.91
N PRO A 210 0.53 5.97 -13.87
CA PRO A 210 -0.76 6.66 -13.91
C PRO A 210 -0.60 8.19 -14.02
N GLY A 211 0.59 8.76 -13.75
CA GLY A 211 0.89 10.18 -14.00
C GLY A 211 0.26 11.14 -12.99
N ILE A 212 -0.38 10.60 -11.95
CA ILE A 212 -1.05 11.33 -10.87
C ILE A 212 -0.04 12.21 -10.13
N ASN A 213 -0.37 13.49 -9.97
CA ASN A 213 0.28 14.33 -8.95
C ASN A 213 -0.16 13.86 -7.56
N ILE A 214 0.78 13.47 -6.70
CA ILE A 214 0.44 12.91 -5.39
C ILE A 214 -0.23 13.93 -4.46
N VAL A 215 0.05 15.23 -4.63
CA VAL A 215 -0.42 16.28 -3.71
C VAL A 215 -1.78 16.86 -4.08
N ASP A 216 -2.25 16.69 -5.30
CA ASP A 216 -3.60 17.12 -5.68
C ASP A 216 -4.61 16.01 -5.36
N GLU A 217 -5.90 16.32 -5.32
CA GLU A 217 -6.93 15.28 -5.20
C GLU A 217 -7.03 14.45 -6.47
N TRP A 218 -7.21 13.14 -6.32
CA TRP A 218 -7.33 12.22 -7.46
C TRP A 218 -8.16 10.99 -7.12
N SER A 219 -8.66 10.33 -8.16
CA SER A 219 -9.25 9.01 -8.10
C SER A 219 -8.72 8.09 -9.21
N VAL A 220 -8.77 6.79 -8.93
CA VAL A 220 -8.51 5.71 -9.87
C VAL A 220 -9.69 4.75 -9.79
N SER A 221 -10.36 4.56 -10.91
CA SER A 221 -11.48 3.63 -11.07
C SER A 221 -11.03 2.42 -11.87
N ILE A 222 -11.31 1.22 -11.35
CA ILE A 222 -11.00 -0.08 -11.93
C ILE A 222 -12.31 -0.68 -12.43
N SER A 223 -12.58 -0.64 -13.74
CA SER A 223 -13.82 -1.22 -14.27
C SER A 223 -13.63 -2.69 -14.62
N GLY A 224 -14.59 -3.53 -14.23
CA GLY A 224 -14.72 -4.91 -14.69
C GLY A 224 -15.65 -5.04 -15.91
N PRO A 225 -15.94 -6.29 -16.34
CA PRO A 225 -16.74 -6.55 -17.53
C PRO A 225 -18.16 -5.98 -17.39
N GLY A 226 -18.52 -5.08 -18.31
CA GLY A 226 -19.87 -4.48 -18.37
C GLY A 226 -20.15 -3.38 -17.34
N GLN A 227 -19.14 -2.87 -16.63
CA GLN A 227 -19.25 -1.65 -15.82
C GLN A 227 -18.72 -0.44 -16.60
N ASP A 228 -19.62 0.34 -17.20
CA ASP A 228 -19.29 1.68 -17.69
C ASP A 228 -19.20 2.65 -16.51
N LEU A 229 -18.00 2.85 -15.97
CA LEU A 229 -17.72 3.80 -14.88
C LEU A 229 -17.57 5.25 -15.37
N HIS A 230 -17.98 5.55 -16.62
CA HIS A 230 -17.86 6.89 -17.19
C HIS A 230 -18.72 7.94 -16.45
N ASP A 231 -19.79 7.51 -15.77
CA ASP A 231 -20.84 8.39 -15.25
C ASP A 231 -20.92 8.53 -13.70
N GLU A 232 -20.07 7.86 -12.90
CA GLU A 232 -20.21 7.85 -11.43
C GLU A 232 -19.34 8.86 -10.64
N LEU A 233 -18.63 9.78 -11.30
CA LEU A 233 -17.80 10.82 -10.62
C LEU A 233 -17.83 12.17 -11.35
#